data_AF-A0ABD5EYN0-F1
#
_entry.id   AF-A0ABD5EYN0-F1
#
_cell.length_a   1.000
_cell.length_b   1.000
_cell.length_c   1.000
_cell.angle_alpha   90.00
_cell.angle_beta   90.00
_cell.angle_gamma   90.00
#
_symmetry.space_group_name_H-M   'P 1'
#
loop_
_entity.id
_entity.type
_entity.pdbx_description
1 polymer ?
#
loop_
_entity_poly.entity_id
_entity_poly.type
_entity_poly.pdbx_seq_one_letter_code
_entity_poly.pdbx_strand_id
1 'polypeptide(L)'
;MAERDAAHAAGHHTAPHPGADPVVPGTATVVSLHGEIDLPAVLALSDRLDDLTAHAHPALVLDLRSVDFIDCAGLGALCRVRNRILARRGRLLLVTESRGFHGLLRAAGLGGVFEVVAGLPRPLHGPGPCGPGATPPG
;
A
#
# COMPACT_ATOMS: atom_id res chain seq x y z
N MET A 1 -30.03 -28.30 -35.24
CA MET A 1 -30.54 -28.74 -33.93
C MET A 1 -29.60 -28.16 -32.88
N ALA A 2 -30.12 -27.24 -32.06
CA ALA A 2 -29.53 -26.63 -30.84
C ALA A 2 -28.11 -26.02 -30.98
N GLU A 3 -27.90 -24.71 -31.17
CA GLU A 3 -28.27 -23.55 -30.34
C GLU A 3 -27.45 -23.42 -29.04
N ARG A 4 -26.96 -22.19 -28.83
CA ARG A 4 -26.50 -21.50 -27.60
C ARG A 4 -24.97 -21.46 -27.41
N ASP A 5 -24.30 -20.39 -27.86
CA ASP A 5 -24.37 -19.00 -27.36
C ASP A 5 -23.79 -18.88 -25.95
N ALA A 6 -22.55 -18.41 -25.89
CA ALA A 6 -22.06 -17.58 -24.80
C ALA A 6 -20.79 -16.86 -25.30
N ALA A 7 -21.03 -15.63 -25.73
CA ALA A 7 -20.07 -14.59 -26.03
C ALA A 7 -18.72 -14.73 -25.33
N HIS A 8 -17.66 -14.75 -26.15
CA HIS A 8 -16.32 -14.33 -25.77
C HIS A 8 -16.38 -12.83 -25.43
N ALA A 9 -16.86 -12.51 -24.23
CA ALA A 9 -16.83 -11.16 -23.70
C ALA A 9 -15.37 -10.77 -23.57
N ALA A 10 -14.95 -9.90 -24.48
CA ALA A 10 -13.67 -9.22 -24.46
C ALA A 10 -13.41 -8.74 -23.03
N GLY A 11 -12.51 -9.42 -22.34
CA GLY A 11 -11.92 -8.89 -21.13
C GLY A 11 -11.21 -7.62 -21.53
N HIS A 12 -11.87 -6.49 -21.30
CA HIS A 12 -11.23 -5.19 -21.14
C HIS A 12 -10.33 -5.33 -19.92
N HIS A 13 -9.16 -5.93 -20.16
CA HIS A 13 -7.99 -5.81 -19.34
C HIS A 13 -7.54 -4.37 -19.51
N THR A 14 -8.20 -3.48 -18.79
CA THR A 14 -7.72 -2.12 -18.57
C THR A 14 -6.36 -2.29 -17.94
N ALA A 15 -5.32 -2.19 -18.76
CA ALA A 15 -3.96 -2.03 -18.27
C ALA A 15 -4.01 -0.88 -17.23
N PRO A 16 -3.48 -1.08 -16.01
CA PRO A 16 -3.43 -0.02 -15.03
C PRO A 16 -2.66 1.13 -15.66
N HIS A 17 -3.34 2.26 -15.83
CA HIS A 17 -2.70 3.47 -16.32
C HIS A 17 -1.61 3.85 -15.30
N PRO A 18 -0.37 4.10 -15.74
CA PRO A 18 0.69 4.58 -14.86
C PRO A 18 0.30 5.98 -14.36
N GLY A 19 -0.29 6.05 -13.17
CA GLY A 19 -0.77 7.31 -12.59
C GLY A 19 -2.02 7.20 -11.70
N ALA A 20 -2.62 6.01 -11.54
CA ALA A 20 -3.59 5.84 -10.46
C ALA A 20 -2.84 5.72 -9.14
N ASP A 21 -2.61 6.86 -8.47
CA ASP A 21 -2.12 6.87 -7.10
C ASP A 21 -2.98 5.92 -6.27
N PRO A 22 -2.38 5.03 -5.47
CA PRO A 22 -3.12 4.13 -4.61
C PRO A 22 -4.12 4.93 -3.77
N VAL A 23 -5.31 4.38 -3.65
CA VAL A 23 -6.44 5.08 -3.09
C VAL A 23 -6.76 4.45 -1.74
N VAL A 24 -6.52 5.19 -0.65
CA VAL A 24 -6.80 4.73 0.71
C VAL A 24 -8.02 5.44 1.28
N PRO A 25 -8.78 4.80 2.20
CA PRO A 25 -9.85 5.49 2.92
C PRO A 25 -9.33 6.80 3.54
N GLY A 26 -10.16 7.85 3.60
CA GLY A 26 -9.78 9.12 4.25
C GLY A 26 -9.42 8.98 5.73
N THR A 27 -9.72 7.84 6.34
CA THR A 27 -9.37 7.47 7.73
C THR A 27 -8.08 6.65 7.83
N ALA A 28 -7.34 6.47 6.74
CA ALA A 28 -6.10 5.73 6.77
C ALA A 28 -5.05 6.46 7.62
N THR A 29 -4.41 5.73 8.53
CA THR A 29 -3.32 6.26 9.33
C THR A 29 -2.02 6.13 8.53
N VAL A 30 -1.32 7.24 8.33
CA VAL A 30 0.01 7.24 7.73
C VAL A 30 1.06 7.27 8.84
N VAL A 31 2.01 6.33 8.79
CA VAL A 31 3.15 6.27 9.70
C VAL A 31 4.42 6.37 8.86
N SER A 32 5.13 7.48 9.03
CA SER A 32 6.44 7.67 8.40
C SER A 32 7.52 7.06 9.27
N LEU A 33 8.29 6.16 8.67
CA LEU A 33 9.45 5.55 9.30
C LEU A 33 10.71 6.13 8.68
N HIS A 34 11.74 6.30 9.51
CA HIS A 34 12.98 6.99 9.14
C HIS A 34 14.18 6.23 9.71
N GLY A 35 15.31 6.27 8.99
CA GLY A 35 16.55 5.65 9.42
C GLY A 35 16.52 4.13 9.27
N GLU A 36 16.85 3.41 10.33
CA GLU A 36 17.01 1.95 10.30
C GLU A 36 15.81 1.24 10.95
N ILE A 37 15.26 0.24 10.25
CA ILE A 37 14.23 -0.65 10.79
C ILE A 37 14.92 -1.95 11.23
N ASP A 38 15.51 -1.90 12.41
CA ASP A 38 16.20 -3.02 13.05
C ASP A 38 15.43 -3.52 14.29
N LEU A 39 15.97 -4.52 14.97
CA LEU A 39 15.36 -5.06 16.18
C LEU A 39 15.05 -3.98 17.26
N PRO A 40 15.99 -3.09 17.65
CA PRO A 40 15.71 -1.95 18.51
C PRO A 40 14.53 -1.09 18.06
N ALA A 41 14.50 -0.69 16.78
CA ALA A 41 13.43 0.13 16.22
C ALA A 41 12.08 -0.61 16.29
N VAL A 42 12.06 -1.90 15.93
CA VAL A 42 10.87 -2.75 15.99
C VAL A 42 10.34 -2.83 17.42
N LEU A 43 11.20 -3.02 18.42
CA LEU A 43 10.77 -3.09 19.82
C LEU A 43 10.17 -1.76 20.29
N ALA A 44 10.77 -0.63 19.92
CA ALA A 44 10.24 0.69 20.25
C ALA A 44 8.90 1.00 19.56
N LEU A 45 8.69 0.50 18.34
CA LEU A 45 7.49 0.76 17.54
C LEU A 45 6.36 -0.24 17.80
N SER A 46 6.65 -1.39 18.41
CA SER A 46 5.70 -2.51 18.53
C SER A 46 4.39 -2.13 19.20
N ASP A 47 4.44 -1.45 20.36
CA ASP A 47 3.22 -1.06 21.09
C ASP A 47 2.37 -0.08 20.26
N ARG A 48 3.04 0.89 19.60
CA ARG A 48 2.34 1.86 18.76
C ARG A 48 1.67 1.21 17.56
N LEU A 49 2.35 0.29 16.89
CA LEU A 49 1.80 -0.46 15.76
C LEU A 49 0.65 -1.38 16.21
N ASP A 50 0.77 -1.95 17.40
CA ASP A 50 -0.27 -2.78 18.01
C ASP A 50 -1.54 -1.97 18.28
N ASP A 51 -1.42 -0.76 18.82
CA ASP A 51 -2.55 0.16 19.04
C ASP A 51 -3.24 0.57 17.73
N LEU A 52 -2.45 0.92 16.71
CA LEU A 52 -2.97 1.31 15.40
C LEU A 52 -3.70 0.17 14.70
N THR A 53 -3.30 -1.07 14.97
CA THR A 53 -3.94 -2.27 14.41
C THR A 53 -5.00 -2.88 15.32
N ALA A 54 -5.29 -2.29 16.48
CA ALA A 54 -6.27 -2.81 17.43
C ALA A 54 -7.73 -2.64 16.98
N HIS A 55 -8.01 -1.75 16.03
CA HIS A 55 -9.34 -1.40 15.56
C HIS A 55 -9.83 -2.34 14.44
N ALA A 56 -11.14 -2.33 14.15
CA ALA A 56 -11.69 -3.08 13.02
C ALA A 56 -11.42 -2.34 11.69
N HIS A 57 -11.15 -3.09 10.61
CA HIS A 57 -10.81 -2.55 9.29
C HIS A 57 -9.69 -1.49 9.30
N PRO A 58 -8.55 -1.74 9.97
CA PRO A 58 -7.48 -0.76 10.05
C PRO A 58 -6.90 -0.49 8.66
N ALA A 59 -6.81 0.78 8.28
CA ALA A 59 -6.14 1.21 7.06
C ALA A 59 -4.82 1.88 7.47
N LEU A 60 -3.70 1.22 7.19
CA LEU A 60 -2.37 1.68 7.57
C LEU A 60 -1.51 1.87 6.32
N VAL A 61 -0.83 3.01 6.26
CA VAL A 61 0.15 3.34 5.22
C VAL A 61 1.49 3.54 5.92
N LEU A 62 2.47 2.71 5.60
CA LEU A 62 3.83 2.86 6.11
C LEU A 62 4.68 3.55 5.05
N ASP A 63 5.14 4.76 5.34
CA ASP A 63 6.06 5.49 4.47
C ASP A 63 7.50 5.12 4.81
N LEU A 64 8.14 4.40 3.88
CA LEU A 64 9.49 3.87 3.98
C LEU A 64 10.46 4.62 3.06
N ARG A 65 10.07 5.76 2.48
CA ARG A 65 10.93 6.54 1.56
C ARG A 65 12.16 7.11 2.23
N SER A 66 12.12 7.29 3.55
CA SER A 66 13.24 7.76 4.38
C SER A 66 13.88 6.66 5.22
N VAL A 67 13.62 5.39 4.89
CA VAL A 67 14.27 4.24 5.53
C VAL A 67 15.50 3.87 4.72
N ASP A 68 16.64 3.89 5.38
CA ASP A 68 17.95 3.58 4.79
C ASP A 68 18.23 2.07 4.81
N PHE A 69 17.72 1.37 5.83
CA PHE A 69 17.99 -0.05 6.04
C PHE A 69 16.85 -0.79 6.75
N ILE A 70 16.67 -2.07 6.44
CA ILE A 70 15.75 -2.98 7.13
C ILE A 70 16.40 -4.36 7.27
N ASP A 71 16.37 -4.91 8.48
CA ASP A 71 16.89 -6.25 8.76
C ASP A 71 15.77 -7.32 8.77
N CYS A 72 16.13 -8.55 9.13
CA CYS A 72 15.18 -9.65 9.28
C CYS A 72 14.12 -9.37 10.37
N ALA A 73 14.47 -8.65 11.43
CA ALA A 73 13.53 -8.31 12.49
C ALA A 73 12.50 -7.29 11.98
N GLY A 74 12.93 -6.29 11.23
CA GLY A 74 12.07 -5.31 10.56
C GLY A 74 11.11 -5.97 9.57
N LEU A 75 11.61 -6.86 8.71
CA LEU A 75 10.76 -7.64 7.80
C LEU A 75 9.73 -8.50 8.56
N GLY A 76 10.16 -9.13 9.66
CA GLY A 76 9.27 -9.89 10.55
C GLY A 76 8.18 -9.03 11.17
N ALA A 77 8.52 -7.81 11.60
CA ALA A 77 7.57 -6.84 12.14
C ALA A 77 6.53 -6.41 11.09
N LEU A 78 6.97 -6.10 9.86
CA LEU A 78 6.05 -5.79 8.76
C LEU A 78 5.08 -6.94 8.49
N CYS A 79 5.57 -8.19 8.50
CA CYS A 79 4.72 -9.37 8.34
C CYS A 79 3.72 -9.51 9.49
N ARG A 80 4.14 -9.25 10.74
CA ARG A 80 3.27 -9.30 11.93
C ARG A 80 2.14 -8.26 11.84
N VAL A 81 2.48 -7.01 11.51
CA VAL A 81 1.52 -5.92 11.31
C VAL A 81 0.52 -6.28 10.22
N ARG A 82 1.01 -6.74 9.06
CA ARG A 82 0.16 -7.19 7.96
C ARG A 82 -0.81 -8.28 8.39
N ASN A 83 -0.33 -9.32 9.08
CA ASN A 83 -1.16 -10.43 9.49
C ASN A 83 -2.28 -9.97 10.45
N ARG A 84 -1.98 -9.05 11.37
CA ARG A 84 -3.00 -8.44 12.26
C ARG A 84 -4.03 -7.63 11.49
N ILE A 85 -3.58 -6.80 10.54
CA ILE A 85 -4.46 -5.99 9.69
C ILE A 85 -5.38 -6.89 8.87
N LEU A 86 -4.85 -7.92 8.23
CA LEU A 86 -5.62 -8.88 7.43
C LEU A 86 -6.62 -9.67 8.28
N ALA A 87 -6.24 -10.11 9.47
CA ALA A 87 -7.15 -10.78 10.41
C ALA A 87 -8.35 -9.90 10.78
N ARG A 88 -8.20 -8.57 10.69
CA ARG A 88 -9.22 -7.57 10.98
C ARG A 88 -9.84 -6.95 9.72
N ARG A 89 -9.62 -7.57 8.55
CA ARG A 89 -10.12 -7.13 7.23
C ARG A 89 -9.70 -5.70 6.87
N GLY A 90 -8.55 -5.26 7.37
CA GLY A 90 -7.94 -3.98 7.05
C GLY A 90 -7.09 -4.00 5.78
N ARG A 91 -6.40 -2.89 5.52
CA ARG A 91 -5.45 -2.74 4.41
C ARG A 91 -4.14 -2.15 4.90
N LEU A 92 -3.03 -2.69 4.37
CA LEU A 92 -1.68 -2.21 4.61
C LEU A 92 -1.04 -1.85 3.28
N LEU A 93 -0.58 -0.61 3.15
CA LEU A 93 0.24 -0.16 2.03
C LEU A 93 1.64 0.23 2.52
N LEU A 94 2.65 -0.11 1.73
CA LEU A 94 4.02 0.34 1.92
C LEU A 94 4.38 1.35 0.83
N VAL A 95 4.92 2.50 1.22
CA VAL A 95 5.35 3.53 0.28
C VAL A 95 6.87 3.55 0.22
N THR A 96 7.44 3.23 -0.95
CA THR A 96 8.88 3.33 -1.19
C THR A 96 9.18 3.44 -2.68
N GLU A 97 10.23 4.19 -3.00
CA GLU A 97 10.81 4.29 -4.35
C GLU A 97 12.04 3.37 -4.49
N SER A 98 12.44 2.67 -3.42
CA SER A 98 13.69 1.92 -3.37
C SER A 98 13.60 0.61 -4.14
N ARG A 99 14.26 0.56 -5.31
CA ARG A 99 14.44 -0.69 -6.06
C ARG A 99 15.13 -1.78 -5.23
N GLY A 100 16.04 -1.38 -4.33
CA GLY A 100 16.71 -2.29 -3.40
C GLY A 100 15.72 -2.96 -2.46
N PHE A 101 14.78 -2.19 -1.90
CA PHE A 101 13.71 -2.73 -1.05
C PHE A 101 12.79 -3.70 -1.80
N HIS A 102 12.41 -3.39 -3.04
CA HIS A 102 11.67 -4.33 -3.89
C HIS A 102 12.45 -5.64 -4.15
N GLY A 103 13.77 -5.54 -4.39
CA GLY A 103 14.66 -6.68 -4.54
C GLY A 103 14.74 -7.52 -3.27
N LEU A 104 14.87 -6.87 -2.11
CA LEU A 104 14.90 -7.51 -0.80
C LEU A 104 13.59 -8.26 -0.51
N LEU A 105 12.43 -7.62 -0.74
CA LEU A 105 11.14 -8.29 -0.58
C LEU A 105 11.05 -9.52 -1.48
N ARG A 106 11.49 -9.43 -2.74
CA ARG A 106 11.49 -10.59 -3.65
C ARG A 106 12.43 -11.69 -3.15
N ALA A 107 13.64 -11.35 -2.71
CA ALA A 107 14.61 -12.30 -2.18
C ALA A 107 14.11 -12.99 -0.90
N ALA A 108 13.39 -12.26 -0.05
CA ALA A 108 12.74 -12.77 1.15
C ALA A 108 11.43 -13.55 0.87
N GLY A 109 11.01 -13.70 -0.40
CA GLY A 109 9.75 -14.36 -0.77
C GLY A 109 8.49 -13.52 -0.50
N LEU A 110 8.64 -12.23 -0.23
CA LEU A 110 7.60 -11.28 0.15
C LEU A 110 7.12 -10.38 -0.99
N GLY A 111 7.62 -10.56 -2.22
CA GLY A 111 7.39 -9.66 -3.35
C GLY A 111 5.93 -9.48 -3.79
N GLY A 112 5.04 -10.42 -3.44
CA GLY A 112 3.58 -10.31 -3.66
C GLY A 112 2.77 -10.27 -2.36
N VAL A 113 3.46 -10.20 -1.22
CA VAL A 113 2.83 -10.22 0.11
C VAL A 113 2.33 -8.81 0.45
N PHE A 114 3.12 -7.79 0.13
CA PHE A 114 2.80 -6.39 0.43
C PHE A 114 2.32 -5.64 -0.81
N GLU A 115 1.34 -4.76 -0.61
CA GLU A 115 1.00 -3.75 -1.60
C GLU A 115 2.00 -2.60 -1.47
N VAL A 116 2.91 -2.50 -2.44
CA VAL A 116 4.01 -1.52 -2.44
C VAL A 116 3.78 -0.50 -3.54
N VAL A 117 3.90 0.77 -3.18
CA VAL A 117 3.61 1.91 -4.05
C VAL A 117 4.71 2.94 -3.94
N ALA A 118 4.88 3.72 -5.00
CA ALA A 118 5.96 4.68 -5.14
C ALA A 118 5.65 5.97 -4.33
N GLY A 119 4.42 6.50 -4.51
CA GLY A 119 3.91 7.69 -3.84
C GLY A 119 2.97 7.42 -2.67
N LEU A 120 2.81 8.43 -1.80
CA LEU A 120 1.78 8.41 -0.77
C LEU A 120 0.40 8.34 -1.43
N PRO A 121 -0.47 7.43 -0.98
CA PRO A 121 -1.80 7.31 -1.52
C PRO A 121 -2.59 8.59 -1.31
N ARG A 122 -3.31 9.02 -2.34
CA ARG A 122 -4.26 10.13 -2.19
C ARG A 122 -5.39 9.67 -1.27
N PRO A 123 -5.73 10.39 -0.19
CA PRO A 123 -6.88 10.03 0.60
C PRO A 123 -8.14 10.10 -0.28
N LEU A 124 -9.04 9.15 -0.10
CA LEU A 124 -10.42 9.25 -0.58
C LEU A 124 -11.15 10.35 0.19
N HIS A 125 -10.81 11.61 -0.08
CA HIS A 125 -11.80 12.67 0.05
C HIS A 125 -12.76 12.54 -1.14
N GLY A 126 -14.07 12.65 -0.87
CA GLY A 126 -15.14 12.62 -1.87
C GLY A 126 -14.84 13.52 -3.10
N PRO A 127 -15.61 13.36 -4.19
CA PRO A 127 -15.22 13.66 -5.56
C PRO A 127 -14.34 14.90 -5.65
N GLY A 128 -13.12 14.71 -6.17
CA GLY A 128 -12.07 15.73 -6.20
C GLY A 128 -12.53 17.03 -6.87
N PRO A 129 -11.86 18.15 -6.57
CA PRO A 129 -12.22 19.44 -7.17
C PRO A 129 -12.16 19.32 -8.71
N CYS A 130 -13.27 19.65 -9.35
CA CYS A 130 -13.35 19.87 -10.79
C CYS A 130 -12.13 20.70 -11.22
N GLY A 131 -11.32 20.16 -12.14
CA GLY A 131 -10.13 20.85 -12.61
C GLY A 131 -10.47 22.24 -13.19
N PRO A 132 -9.65 23.27 -12.93
CA PRO A 132 -9.83 24.56 -13.57
C PRO A 132 -9.19 24.53 -14.97
N GLY A 133 -9.89 25.07 -15.97
CA GLY A 133 -9.22 25.57 -17.17
C GLY A 133 -9.70 25.03 -18.50
N ALA A 134 -11.01 25.08 -18.77
CA ALA A 134 -11.45 25.25 -20.15
C ALA A 134 -11.14 26.68 -20.60
N THR A 135 -10.13 26.87 -21.46
CA THR A 135 -10.13 27.76 -22.64
C THR A 135 -8.75 27.76 -23.32
N PRO A 136 -8.74 27.68 -24.65
CA PRO A 136 -8.19 28.83 -25.37
C PRO A 136 -9.14 29.30 -26.49
N PRO A 137 -9.36 30.62 -26.65
CA PRO A 137 -9.78 31.17 -27.93
C PRO A 137 -8.55 31.46 -28.80
N GLY A 138 -8.63 31.03 -30.06
CA GLY A 138 -7.67 31.33 -31.14
C GLY A 138 -8.24 30.86 -32.46
#